data_AF-A0A938H893-F1
#
_entry.id   AF-A0A938H893-F1
#
_cell.length_a   1.000
_cell.length_b   1.000
_cell.length_c   1.000
_cell.angle_alpha   90.00
_cell.angle_beta   90.00
_cell.angle_gamma   90.00
#
_symmetry.space_group_name_H-M   'P 1'
#
loop_
_entity.id
_entity.type
_entity.pdbx_description
1 polymer ?
#
loop_
_entity_poly.entity_id
_entity_poly.type
_entity_poly.pdbx_seq_one_letter_code
_entity_poly.pdbx_strand_id
1 'polypeptide(L)'
;SALRKVARVRLVNGFEVTAYIPGEGHNLQEHSIVLIRGGRVKDLPGVRYHIVRGKLDASGVNGRNKSRSKYGTKKPKAGAPAGGKK
;
A
#
# COMPACT_ATOMS: atom_id res chain seq x y z
N SER A 1 -14.31 9.07 -14.10
CA SER A 1 -13.01 8.36 -14.21
C SER A 1 -12.22 8.59 -12.93
N ALA A 2 -11.30 7.69 -12.55
CA ALA A 2 -10.53 7.81 -11.30
C ALA A 2 -9.03 7.59 -11.56
N LEU A 3 -8.18 8.37 -10.90
CA LEU A 3 -6.72 8.20 -10.96
C LEU A 3 -6.30 7.06 -10.03
N ARG A 4 -5.78 5.97 -10.61
CA ARG A 4 -5.29 4.82 -9.85
C ARG A 4 -3.79 4.91 -9.67
N LYS A 5 -3.32 4.79 -8.42
CA LYS A 5 -1.90 4.80 -8.07
C LYS A 5 -1.29 3.43 -8.29
N VAL A 6 -0.23 3.36 -9.09
CA VAL A 6 0.49 2.13 -9.43
C VAL A 6 1.99 2.36 -9.22
N ALA A 7 2.72 1.28 -8.97
CA ALA A 7 4.19 1.28 -8.91
C ALA A 7 4.74 0.20 -9.84
N ARG A 8 5.84 0.52 -10.53
CA ARG A 8 6.69 -0.50 -11.16
C ARG A 8 7.61 -1.05 -10.09
N VAL A 9 7.65 -2.37 -9.97
CA VAL A 9 8.45 -3.06 -8.96
C VAL A 9 9.29 -4.10 -9.65
N ARG A 10 10.60 -4.07 -9.37
CA ARG A 10 11.51 -5.15 -9.75
C ARG A 10 11.53 -6.18 -8.64
N LEU A 11 11.10 -7.39 -8.95
CA LEU A 11 11.15 -8.52 -8.03
C LEU A 11 12.59 -9.02 -7.89
N VAL A 12 12.87 -9.72 -6.79
CA VAL A 12 14.17 -10.35 -6.53
C VAL A 12 14.57 -11.38 -7.60
N ASN A 13 13.59 -11.96 -8.30
CA ASN A 13 13.81 -12.89 -9.40
C ASN A 13 14.05 -12.18 -10.76
N GLY A 14 14.26 -10.86 -10.76
CA GLY A 14 14.62 -10.08 -11.95
C GLY A 14 13.42 -9.61 -12.79
N PHE A 15 12.22 -10.11 -12.55
CA PHE A 15 11.02 -9.70 -13.29
C PHE A 15 10.52 -8.33 -12.84
N GLU A 16 10.15 -7.50 -13.81
CA GLU A 16 9.47 -6.24 -13.57
C GLU A 16 7.96 -6.42 -13.64
N VAL A 17 7.26 -5.99 -12.59
CA VAL A 17 5.82 -6.11 -12.48
C VAL A 17 5.20 -4.77 -12.10
N THR A 18 4.01 -4.52 -12.63
CA THR A 18 3.20 -3.36 -12.22
C THR A 18 2.26 -3.78 -11.10
N ALA A 19 2.39 -3.13 -9.95
CA ALA A 19 1.59 -3.40 -8.76
C ALA A 19 0.72 -2.21 -8.39
N TYR A 20 -0.51 -2.49 -7.96
CA TYR A 20 -1.45 -1.48 -7.46
C TYR A 20 -1.12 -1.08 -6.03
N ILE A 21 -1.20 0.22 -5.73
CA ILE A 21 -1.06 0.75 -4.38
C ILE A 21 -2.46 0.92 -3.77
N PRO A 22 -2.86 0.09 -2.78
CA PRO A 22 -4.19 0.19 -2.20
C PRO A 22 -4.27 1.29 -1.14
N GLY A 23 -5.40 2.00 -1.13
CA GLY A 23 -5.73 2.99 -0.10
C GLY A 23 -5.44 4.42 -0.51
N GLU A 24 -5.55 5.32 0.46
CA GLU A 24 -5.34 6.76 0.30
C GLU A 24 -3.95 7.13 0.80
N GLY A 25 -3.21 7.92 0.02
CA GLY A 25 -1.83 8.30 0.33
C GLY A 25 -0.83 7.14 0.26
N HIS A 26 0.41 7.46 -0.11
CA HIS A 26 1.55 6.54 -0.02
C HIS A 26 2.83 7.34 0.14
N ASN A 27 3.83 6.72 0.76
CA ASN A 27 5.16 7.30 0.98
C ASN A 27 6.24 6.56 0.16
N LEU A 28 5.86 5.85 -0.90
CA LEU A 28 6.82 5.09 -1.69
C LEU A 28 7.56 6.03 -2.63
N GLN A 29 8.86 5.87 -2.67
CA GLN A 29 9.78 6.58 -3.54
C GLN A 29 10.54 5.56 -4.40
N GLU A 30 11.40 6.05 -5.28
CA GLU A 30 12.35 5.20 -6.00
C GLU A 30 13.21 4.41 -4.98
N HIS A 31 13.57 3.18 -5.35
CA HIS A 31 14.32 2.24 -4.50
C HIS A 31 13.66 1.78 -3.19
N SER A 32 12.43 2.20 -2.90
CA SER A 32 11.69 1.68 -1.74
C SER A 32 11.43 0.17 -1.89
N ILE A 33 11.70 -0.59 -0.83
CA ILE A 33 11.51 -2.03 -0.81
C ILE A 33 10.08 -2.33 -0.38
N VAL A 34 9.36 -3.08 -1.21
CA VAL A 34 7.94 -3.39 -0.99
C VAL A 34 7.67 -4.88 -1.05
N LEU A 35 6.65 -5.31 -0.30
CA LEU A 35 6.12 -6.66 -0.39
C LEU A 35 4.89 -6.66 -1.30
N ILE A 36 4.85 -7.59 -2.26
CA ILE A 36 3.76 -7.74 -3.21
C ILE A 36 2.90 -8.95 -2.82
N ARG A 37 1.59 -8.85 -3.04
CA ARG A 37 0.64 -9.97 -3.03
C ARG A 37 -0.08 -10.10 -4.37
N GLY A 38 -0.58 -11.30 -4.66
CA GLY A 38 -1.47 -11.54 -5.79
C GLY A 38 -2.79 -10.78 -5.66
N GLY A 39 -3.30 -10.28 -6.78
CA GLY A 39 -4.63 -9.68 -6.85
C GLY A 39 -4.78 -8.82 -8.10
N ARG A 40 -5.75 -9.14 -8.94
CA ARG A 40 -6.06 -8.36 -10.14
C ARG A 40 -6.93 -7.17 -9.81
N VAL A 41 -6.55 -5.99 -10.29
CA VAL A 41 -7.45 -4.83 -10.34
C VAL A 41 -8.27 -4.94 -11.62
N LYS A 42 -9.61 -5.01 -11.49
CA LYS A 42 -10.51 -5.19 -12.66
C LYS A 42 -10.39 -4.02 -13.64
N ASP A 43 -10.23 -2.81 -13.11
CA ASP A 43 -10.24 -1.56 -13.86
C ASP A 43 -8.95 -1.31 -14.66
N LEU A 44 -7.85 -2.00 -14.35
CA LEU A 44 -6.54 -1.75 -14.94
C LEU A 44 -5.99 -3.00 -15.63
N PRO A 45 -5.88 -3.01 -16.97
CA PRO A 45 -5.22 -4.12 -17.67
C PRO A 45 -3.74 -4.19 -17.28
N GLY A 46 -3.21 -5.41 -17.12
CA GLY A 46 -1.81 -5.65 -16.75
C GLY A 46 -1.49 -5.55 -15.26
N VAL A 47 -2.34 -4.93 -14.43
CA VAL A 47 -2.09 -4.80 -12.98
C VAL A 47 -2.68 -5.99 -12.22
N ARG A 48 -1.86 -7.04 -12.09
CA ARG A 48 -2.23 -8.34 -11.48
C ARG A 48 -1.77 -8.50 -10.03
N TYR A 49 -1.10 -7.48 -9.50
CA TYR A 49 -0.47 -7.51 -8.20
C TYR A 49 -0.86 -6.30 -7.36
N HIS A 50 -0.83 -6.46 -6.03
CA HIS A 50 -1.07 -5.40 -5.07
C HIS A 50 0.12 -5.27 -4.12
N ILE A 51 0.46 -4.05 -3.73
CA ILE A 51 1.42 -3.82 -2.65
C ILE A 51 0.73 -4.05 -1.30
N VAL A 52 1.40 -4.78 -0.41
CA VAL A 52 1.00 -4.97 0.98
C VAL A 52 1.37 -3.72 1.77
N ARG A 53 0.41 -3.15 2.50
CA ARG A 53 0.62 -1.97 3.34
C ARG A 53 1.01 -2.38 4.76
N GLY A 54 1.83 -1.56 5.42
CA GLY A 54 2.31 -1.78 6.79
C GLY A 54 3.44 -2.80 6.89
N LYS A 55 4.17 -3.06 5.79
CA LYS A 55 5.31 -3.98 5.76
C LYS A 55 6.42 -3.41 4.87
N LEU A 56 7.68 -3.58 5.31
CA LEU A 56 8.85 -2.92 4.72
C LEU A 56 8.62 -1.39 4.63
N ASP A 57 8.99 -0.75 3.53
CA ASP A 57 8.89 0.71 3.38
C ASP A 57 7.47 1.19 3.04
N ALA A 58 6.54 0.26 2.79
CA ALA A 58 5.14 0.60 2.53
C ALA A 58 4.42 0.95 3.84
N SER A 59 4.35 2.25 4.15
CA SER A 59 3.64 2.78 5.32
C SER A 59 2.14 2.42 5.32
N GLY A 60 1.52 2.34 6.50
CA GLY A 60 0.07 2.14 6.62
C GLY A 60 -0.74 3.33 6.05
N VAL A 61 -2.05 3.19 5.96
CA VAL A 61 -2.93 4.34 5.66
C VAL A 61 -3.24 5.07 6.98
N ASN A 62 -3.00 6.39 7.00
CA ASN A 62 -3.22 7.22 8.18
C ASN A 62 -4.72 7.33 8.50
N GLY A 63 -5.08 7.33 9.79
CA GLY A 63 -6.45 7.56 10.26
C GLY A 63 -7.48 6.48 9.89
N ARG A 64 -7.06 5.33 9.35
CA ARG A 64 -7.98 4.28 8.92
C ARG A 64 -8.58 3.51 10.11
N ASN A 65 -9.85 3.77 10.42
CA ASN A 65 -10.56 3.10 11.52
C ASN A 65 -11.28 1.79 11.10
N LYS A 66 -11.59 1.60 9.81
CA LYS A 66 -12.25 0.40 9.26
C LYS A 66 -11.31 -0.40 8.35
N SER A 67 -11.39 -1.73 8.43
CA SER A 67 -10.55 -2.67 7.64
C SER A 67 -9.04 -2.44 7.79
N ARG A 68 -8.61 -2.04 8.99
CA ARG A 68 -7.24 -1.65 9.35
C ARG A 68 -6.17 -2.69 9.02
N SER A 69 -6.50 -3.97 9.13
CA SER A 69 -5.60 -5.09 8.82
C SER A 69 -5.17 -5.12 7.35
N LYS A 70 -6.05 -4.74 6.42
CA LYS A 70 -5.74 -4.72 4.99
C LYS A 70 -4.82 -3.56 4.59
N TYR A 71 -4.86 -2.46 5.34
CA TYR A 71 -4.15 -1.22 5.04
C TYR A 71 -2.98 -0.94 6.00
N GLY A 72 -2.62 -1.90 6.85
CA GLY A 72 -1.44 -1.81 7.71
C GLY A 72 -1.57 -0.80 8.87
N THR A 73 -2.78 -0.46 9.28
CA THR A 73 -3.02 0.54 10.34
C THR A 73 -3.20 -0.17 11.69
N LYS A 74 -2.45 0.25 12.72
CA LYS A 74 -2.56 -0.33 14.07
C LYS A 74 -3.86 0.10 14.76
N LYS A 75 -4.32 -0.66 15.77
CA LYS A 75 -5.47 -0.23 16.60
C LYS A 75 -5.06 1.05 17.33
N PRO A 76 -5.85 2.13 17.29
CA PRO A 76 -5.66 3.22 18.22
C PRO A 76 -5.85 2.70 19.65
N LYS A 77 -4.96 3.10 20.57
CA LYS A 77 -5.10 2.78 22.00
C LYS A 77 -6.29 3.58 22.54
N ALA A 78 -7.16 2.94 23.33
CA ALA A 78 -8.27 3.64 23.97
C ALA A 78 -7.69 4.74 24.89
N GLY A 79 -7.98 6.01 24.58
CA GLY A 79 -7.52 7.17 25.33
C GLY A 79 -6.21 7.83 24.86
N ALA A 80 -5.55 7.33 23.81
CA ALA A 80 -4.46 8.10 23.18
C ALA A 80 -5.05 9.07 22.14
N PRO A 81 -4.66 10.36 22.13
CA PRO A 81 -5.09 11.27 21.08
C PRO A 81 -4.69 10.66 19.73
N ALA A 82 -5.63 10.66 18.78
CA ALA A 82 -5.40 10.18 17.43
C ALA A 82 -4.15 10.88 16.88
N GLY A 83 -3.05 10.14 16.76
CA GLY A 83 -1.74 10.69 16.45
C GLY A 83 -1.71 11.34 15.07
N GLY A 84 -2.08 12.62 15.01
CA GLY A 84 -1.47 13.57 14.12
C GLY A 84 -0.07 13.81 14.65
N LYS A 85 0.94 13.30 13.95
CA LYS A 85 2.28 13.87 14.09
C LYS A 85 2.36 15.04 13.10
N LYS A 86 2.90 16.13 13.65
CA LYS A 86 3.34 17.38 13.02
C LYS A 86 3.84 17.20 11.60
#